data_AF-A0A7X5IUP9-F1
#
_entry.id   AF-A0A7X5IUP9-F1
#
_cell.length_a   1.000
_cell.length_b   1.000
_cell.length_c   1.000
_cell.angle_alpha   90.00
_cell.angle_beta   90.00
_cell.angle_gamma   90.00
#
_symmetry.space_group_name_H-M   'P 1'
#
loop_
_entity.id
_entity.type
_entity.pdbx_description
1 polymer ?
#
loop_
_entity_poly.entity_id
_entity_poly.type
_entity_poly.pdbx_seq_one_letter_code
_entity_poly.pdbx_strand_id
1 'polypeptide(L)'
;MDDKKIIQKRMEEEARPGEAFMMMLLMKEECKMAQREKMSEVMKKYLGDTDCLCCGEELSGFAVKKYPAMFKGASVFPKLMISGCGCFRQEMIGEKARRQMWSCLADRDEILEKCRYQMVAYDEMAATLQARDRADMLMDYMEALVEIFPGCEAVYFMNSGKLIKASEIRNHEVPREERFIYFAVNTRFFYLGEGDSMVVDTLGMGTLLLPDLQYHFQGIEPGWIISYAYNLASYIFKNNNPIKEGDTIDSIDDGELVEGIQWTCSYRNALVKPSRMVIDIFMGENGVEAEEEEVATDNSSCAGFLLLSSAKWSEEQFRKDLEEEWGISYPLPEEDESTYLSENKAVLAFDVGKMTVAISLIPIPVQEKELEEAAANNWRWKDAPEVVESHQAYLLVGVVNPDKNGVETAKLFTKVNAVLLKQDNTLGVYTSDTVFKREFYLETAEGLKSGILPVLDWVFFGIVHSENGVCAYTCGMNQFGKDEMEILDSRRPDLEVYEMLYQVAKHVLENDAVLRDGDMICLSEEQEFPVKRTEGVLTEGISIKISY
;
A
#
# COMPACT_ATOMS: atom_id res chain seq x y z
N MET A 1 -17.80 -9.03 -16.50
CA MET A 1 -17.31 -7.71 -16.03
C MET A 1 -16.30 -7.23 -17.06
N ASP A 2 -16.50 -6.05 -17.66
CA ASP A 2 -15.68 -5.54 -18.78
C ASP A 2 -14.20 -5.47 -18.34
N ASP A 3 -13.28 -6.14 -19.05
CA ASP A 3 -11.83 -6.18 -18.73
C ASP A 3 -11.23 -4.78 -18.52
N LYS A 4 -11.87 -3.77 -19.11
CA LYS A 4 -11.61 -2.35 -18.90
C LYS A 4 -11.66 -1.92 -17.43
N LYS A 5 -12.64 -2.38 -16.64
CA LYS A 5 -12.79 -1.96 -15.23
C LYS A 5 -11.71 -2.55 -14.32
N ILE A 6 -11.22 -3.76 -14.62
CA ILE A 6 -10.19 -4.44 -13.82
C ILE A 6 -8.82 -3.79 -14.06
N ILE A 7 -8.49 -3.52 -15.31
CA ILE A 7 -7.22 -2.84 -15.67
C ILE A 7 -7.22 -1.41 -15.10
N GLN A 8 -8.33 -0.68 -15.22
CA GLN A 8 -8.42 0.68 -14.70
C GLN A 8 -8.36 0.72 -13.16
N LYS A 9 -9.03 -0.21 -12.47
CA LYS A 9 -8.98 -0.31 -11.01
C LYS A 9 -7.58 -0.65 -10.50
N ARG A 10 -6.85 -1.57 -11.14
CA ARG A 10 -5.44 -1.87 -10.79
C ARG A 10 -4.49 -0.71 -11.02
N MET A 11 -4.82 0.23 -11.92
CA MET A 11 -4.03 1.44 -12.15
C MET A 11 -4.31 2.55 -11.12
N GLU A 12 -5.38 2.42 -10.33
CA GLU A 12 -5.81 3.36 -9.29
C GLU A 12 -5.49 2.85 -7.86
N GLU A 13 -5.06 1.60 -7.72
CA GLU A 13 -4.67 0.96 -6.45
C GLU A 13 -3.28 1.43 -5.95
N GLU A 14 -3.04 1.29 -4.65
CA GLU A 14 -1.75 1.58 -4.01
C GLU A 14 -0.65 0.67 -4.57
N ALA A 15 0.55 1.22 -4.81
CA ALA A 15 1.66 0.43 -5.31
C ALA A 15 2.19 -0.46 -4.19
N ARG A 16 2.05 -1.78 -4.32
CA ARG A 16 2.57 -2.73 -3.33
C ARG A 16 4.00 -3.15 -3.69
N PRO A 17 4.92 -3.17 -2.72
CA PRO A 17 6.28 -3.68 -2.94
C PRO A 17 6.25 -5.10 -3.51
N GLY A 18 7.04 -5.34 -4.56
CA GLY A 18 7.21 -6.69 -5.12
C GLY A 18 6.06 -7.18 -6.00
N GLU A 19 5.11 -6.32 -6.39
CA GLU A 19 4.05 -6.63 -7.35
C GLU A 19 4.55 -7.33 -8.63
N ALA A 20 3.61 -7.99 -9.32
CA ALA A 20 3.89 -8.52 -10.65
C ALA A 20 4.39 -7.40 -11.58
N PHE A 21 5.49 -7.66 -12.26
CA PHE A 21 5.96 -6.81 -13.34
C PHE A 21 5.03 -7.00 -14.53
N MET A 22 4.47 -5.89 -15.05
CA MET A 22 3.46 -5.91 -16.09
C MET A 22 3.86 -5.00 -17.25
N MET A 23 3.82 -5.57 -18.46
CA MET A 23 4.07 -4.89 -19.73
C MET A 23 2.85 -5.03 -20.62
N MET A 24 2.48 -3.94 -21.29
CA MET A 24 1.46 -3.95 -22.33
C MET A 24 2.14 -3.69 -23.69
N LEU A 25 2.11 -4.69 -24.56
CA LEU A 25 2.62 -4.60 -25.93
C LEU A 25 1.54 -3.98 -26.80
N LEU A 26 1.80 -2.84 -27.42
CA LEU A 26 0.85 -2.11 -28.26
C LEU A 26 1.06 -2.42 -29.74
N MET A 27 -0.03 -2.71 -30.45
CA MET A 27 -0.01 -3.04 -31.88
C MET A 27 -1.10 -2.29 -32.66
N LYS A 28 -0.81 -1.97 -33.92
CA LYS A 28 -1.78 -1.35 -34.86
C LYS A 28 -2.81 -2.36 -35.36
N GLU A 29 -2.37 -3.59 -35.61
CA GLU A 29 -3.18 -4.68 -36.15
C GLU A 29 -3.31 -5.81 -35.13
N GLU A 30 -4.37 -6.61 -35.28
CA GLU A 30 -4.59 -7.79 -34.44
C GLU A 30 -3.44 -8.78 -34.61
N CYS A 31 -2.87 -9.24 -33.49
CA CYS A 31 -1.73 -10.14 -33.49
C CYS A 31 -2.13 -11.53 -33.02
N LYS A 32 -1.88 -12.56 -33.83
CA LYS A 32 -2.08 -13.94 -33.39
C LYS A 32 -0.95 -14.36 -32.45
N MET A 33 -1.31 -15.15 -31.44
CA MET A 33 -0.31 -15.81 -30.59
C MET A 33 0.67 -16.61 -31.47
N ALA A 34 1.96 -16.49 -31.17
CA ALA A 34 2.99 -17.20 -31.90
C ALA A 34 2.90 -18.72 -31.65
N GLN A 35 3.37 -19.53 -32.62
CA GLN A 35 3.40 -20.98 -32.46
C GLN A 35 4.35 -21.39 -31.32
N ARG A 36 4.00 -22.50 -30.65
CA ARG A 36 4.73 -23.04 -29.51
C ARG A 36 6.22 -23.21 -29.79
N GLU A 37 6.56 -23.69 -30.98
CA GLU A 37 7.94 -23.92 -31.42
C GLU A 37 8.73 -22.62 -31.45
N LYS A 38 8.19 -21.57 -32.10
CA LYS A 38 8.81 -20.24 -32.16
C LYS A 38 8.96 -19.63 -30.77
N MET A 39 7.90 -19.68 -29.95
CA MET A 39 7.98 -19.11 -28.60
C MET A 39 9.02 -19.84 -27.75
N SER A 40 9.05 -21.18 -27.79
CA SER A 40 10.01 -21.97 -27.01
C SER A 40 11.45 -21.73 -27.47
N GLU A 41 11.69 -21.57 -28.77
CA GLU A 41 13.01 -21.22 -29.32
C GLU A 41 13.49 -19.86 -28.83
N VAL A 42 12.66 -18.82 -28.96
CA VAL A 42 13.05 -17.45 -28.57
C VAL A 42 13.15 -17.33 -27.05
N MET A 43 12.22 -17.90 -26.27
CA MET A 43 12.33 -17.90 -24.80
C MET A 43 13.62 -18.59 -24.36
N LYS A 44 13.98 -19.72 -24.98
CA LYS A 44 15.23 -20.42 -24.65
C LYS A 44 16.48 -19.61 -25.00
N LYS A 45 16.45 -18.89 -26.13
CA LYS A 45 17.54 -18.00 -26.57
C LYS A 45 17.85 -16.91 -25.53
N TYR A 46 16.82 -16.28 -24.97
CA TYR A 46 16.99 -15.15 -24.04
C TYR A 46 17.09 -15.57 -22.58
N LEU A 47 16.29 -16.55 -22.14
CA LEU A 47 16.11 -16.90 -20.72
C LEU A 47 16.86 -18.18 -20.31
N GLY A 48 17.43 -18.92 -21.26
CA GLY A 48 18.08 -20.21 -20.99
C GLY A 48 17.08 -21.36 -20.91
N ASP A 49 17.22 -22.27 -19.94
CA ASP A 49 16.33 -23.44 -19.87
C ASP A 49 14.92 -23.05 -19.38
N THR A 50 13.90 -23.33 -20.20
CA THR A 50 12.51 -22.95 -19.97
C THR A 50 11.54 -24.10 -20.28
N ASP A 51 10.48 -24.26 -19.49
CA ASP A 51 9.37 -25.15 -19.80
C ASP A 51 8.15 -24.35 -20.29
N CYS A 52 7.62 -24.62 -21.50
CA CYS A 52 6.28 -24.12 -21.89
C CYS A 52 5.22 -24.84 -21.05
N LEU A 53 4.60 -24.09 -20.15
CA LEU A 53 3.52 -24.53 -19.26
C LEU A 53 2.20 -24.63 -20.03
N CYS A 54 1.91 -23.59 -20.81
CA CYS A 54 0.77 -23.50 -21.70
C CYS A 54 1.17 -22.65 -22.91
N CYS A 55 0.66 -23.00 -24.08
CA CYS A 55 0.88 -22.25 -25.30
C CYS A 55 -0.43 -22.31 -26.11
N GLY A 56 -1.35 -21.36 -25.86
CA GLY A 56 -2.67 -21.28 -26.47
C GLY A 56 -3.02 -19.86 -26.92
N GLU A 57 -4.11 -19.70 -27.69
CA GLU A 57 -4.50 -18.40 -28.28
C GLU A 57 -4.78 -17.32 -27.23
N GLU A 58 -5.42 -17.70 -26.12
CA GLU A 58 -5.79 -16.79 -25.02
C GLU A 58 -4.68 -16.54 -23.99
N LEU A 59 -3.74 -17.48 -23.86
CA LEU A 59 -2.70 -17.42 -22.84
C LEU A 59 -1.53 -18.34 -23.20
N SER A 60 -0.33 -17.82 -23.06
CA SER A 60 0.91 -18.61 -23.12
C SER A 60 1.78 -18.32 -21.90
N GLY A 61 2.48 -19.33 -21.40
CA GLY A 61 3.19 -19.28 -20.14
C GLY A 61 4.43 -20.16 -20.13
N PHE A 62 5.52 -19.65 -19.57
CA PHE A 62 6.81 -20.31 -19.49
C PHE A 62 7.37 -20.27 -18.07
N ALA A 63 7.87 -21.40 -17.56
CA ALA A 63 8.66 -21.43 -16.33
C ALA A 63 10.15 -21.29 -16.65
N VAL A 64 10.86 -20.42 -15.95
CA VAL A 64 12.29 -20.18 -16.15
C VAL A 64 13.12 -20.93 -15.12
N LYS A 65 13.84 -21.98 -15.54
CA LYS A 65 14.57 -22.87 -14.62
C LYS A 65 15.84 -22.29 -14.03
N LYS A 66 16.37 -21.23 -14.64
CA LYS A 66 17.59 -20.55 -14.21
C LYS A 66 17.48 -20.00 -12.77
N TYR A 67 16.28 -19.69 -12.30
CA TYR A 67 16.03 -19.01 -11.02
C TYR A 67 15.13 -19.84 -10.08
N PRO A 68 15.61 -20.94 -9.49
CA PRO A 68 14.82 -21.72 -8.55
C PRO A 68 14.60 -20.95 -7.24
N ALA A 69 13.34 -20.76 -6.85
CA ALA A 69 12.96 -20.37 -5.50
C ALA A 69 12.64 -21.61 -4.66
N MET A 70 12.99 -21.59 -3.38
CA MET A 70 12.64 -22.67 -2.44
C MET A 70 11.36 -22.33 -1.70
N PHE A 71 10.33 -23.15 -1.87
CA PHE A 71 9.07 -22.99 -1.14
C PHE A 71 8.66 -24.32 -0.52
N LYS A 72 8.60 -24.38 0.82
CA LYS A 72 8.21 -25.58 1.59
C LYS A 72 8.92 -26.87 1.15
N GLY A 73 10.20 -26.78 0.77
CA GLY A 73 11.01 -27.93 0.33
C GLY A 73 10.84 -28.35 -1.14
N ALA A 74 10.01 -27.65 -1.92
CA ALA A 74 9.90 -27.81 -3.37
C ALA A 74 10.55 -26.63 -4.11
N SER A 75 11.18 -26.91 -5.25
CA SER A 75 11.65 -25.87 -6.17
C SER A 75 10.47 -25.31 -6.95
N VAL A 76 10.24 -24.01 -6.82
CA VAL A 76 9.26 -23.25 -7.59
C VAL A 76 10.04 -22.34 -8.53
N PHE A 77 9.66 -22.31 -9.80
CA PHE A 77 10.29 -21.46 -10.80
C PHE A 77 9.40 -20.26 -11.10
N PRO A 78 9.98 -19.07 -11.32
CA PRO A 78 9.21 -17.92 -11.77
C PRO A 78 8.57 -18.24 -13.12
N LYS A 79 7.35 -17.74 -13.30
CA LYS A 79 6.58 -17.94 -14.52
C LYS A 79 6.46 -16.62 -15.25
N LEU A 80 6.54 -16.66 -16.56
CA LEU A 80 6.36 -15.54 -17.46
C LEU A 80 5.15 -15.82 -18.33
N MET A 81 4.16 -14.96 -18.25
CA MET A 81 2.85 -15.12 -18.85
C MET A 81 2.61 -14.03 -19.89
N ILE A 82 1.93 -14.37 -20.98
CA ILE A 82 1.42 -13.41 -21.97
C ILE A 82 0.02 -13.78 -22.41
N SER A 83 -0.89 -12.80 -22.35
CA SER A 83 -2.28 -12.94 -22.78
C SER A 83 -2.41 -13.02 -24.31
N GLY A 84 -3.56 -13.50 -24.77
CA GLY A 84 -4.04 -13.28 -26.12
C GLY A 84 -4.16 -11.79 -26.47
N CYS A 85 -4.38 -11.52 -27.76
CA CYS A 85 -4.48 -10.17 -28.28
C CYS A 85 -5.88 -9.60 -28.00
N GLY A 86 -5.93 -8.56 -27.17
CA GLY A 86 -7.15 -7.82 -26.86
C GLY A 86 -7.24 -6.49 -27.60
N CYS A 87 -8.40 -5.83 -27.52
CA CYS A 87 -8.56 -4.47 -28.01
C CYS A 87 -7.86 -3.47 -27.08
N PHE A 88 -7.18 -2.49 -27.66
CA PHE A 88 -6.58 -1.36 -26.97
C PHE A 88 -7.33 -0.06 -27.29
N ARG A 89 -7.49 0.77 -26.28
CA ARG A 89 -7.94 2.15 -26.44
C ARG A 89 -7.06 3.03 -25.58
N GLN A 90 -6.63 4.16 -26.12
CA GLN A 90 -5.75 5.08 -25.41
C GLN A 90 -6.30 5.45 -24.02
N GLU A 91 -7.62 5.56 -23.84
CA GLU A 91 -8.29 5.94 -22.59
C GLU A 91 -8.00 4.97 -21.43
N MET A 92 -7.54 3.75 -21.74
CA MET A 92 -7.03 2.80 -20.74
C MET A 92 -5.77 3.32 -20.05
N ILE A 93 -5.05 4.24 -20.67
CA ILE A 93 -3.91 4.94 -20.10
C ILE A 93 -4.36 6.33 -19.64
N GLY A 94 -4.35 6.55 -18.33
CA GLY A 94 -4.75 7.81 -17.71
C GLY A 94 -3.89 8.99 -18.18
N GLU A 95 -4.52 10.17 -18.24
CA GLU A 95 -3.88 11.39 -18.75
C GLU A 95 -2.59 11.75 -18.00
N LYS A 96 -2.58 11.56 -16.68
CA LYS A 96 -1.39 11.78 -15.83
C LYS A 96 -0.20 10.94 -16.29
N ALA A 97 -0.41 9.65 -16.56
CA ALA A 97 0.66 8.76 -17.04
C ALA A 97 1.16 9.19 -18.43
N ARG A 98 0.26 9.56 -19.35
CA ARG A 98 0.64 10.02 -20.70
C ARG A 98 1.52 11.26 -20.69
N ARG A 99 1.28 12.19 -19.75
CA ARG A 99 2.11 13.39 -19.57
C ARG A 99 3.54 13.08 -19.11
N GLN A 100 3.78 11.91 -18.53
CA GLN A 100 5.08 11.46 -18.00
C GLN A 100 5.82 10.50 -18.96
N MET A 101 5.41 10.39 -20.23
CA MET A 101 6.02 9.50 -21.23
C MET A 101 7.17 10.19 -21.97
N TRP A 102 8.18 10.66 -21.24
CA TRP A 102 9.29 11.45 -21.78
C TRP A 102 10.11 10.68 -22.82
N SER A 103 10.37 9.40 -22.57
CA SER A 103 11.18 8.53 -23.44
C SER A 103 10.57 8.27 -24.82
N CYS A 104 9.29 8.56 -25.02
CA CYS A 104 8.59 8.38 -26.29
C CYS A 104 7.87 9.65 -26.72
N LEU A 105 8.24 10.83 -26.20
CA LEU A 105 7.44 12.06 -26.34
C LEU A 105 7.11 12.42 -27.79
N ALA A 106 8.05 12.22 -28.72
CA ALA A 106 7.87 12.56 -30.14
C ALA A 106 6.82 11.69 -30.85
N ASP A 107 6.74 10.41 -30.50
CA ASP A 107 5.90 9.41 -31.19
C ASP A 107 4.68 8.98 -30.34
N ARG A 108 4.63 9.38 -29.06
CA ARG A 108 3.63 8.96 -28.06
C ARG A 108 2.21 9.05 -28.59
N ASP A 109 1.79 10.24 -28.99
CA ASP A 109 0.39 10.50 -29.35
C ASP A 109 -0.01 9.73 -30.60
N GLU A 110 0.89 9.65 -31.58
CA GLU A 110 0.68 8.83 -32.77
C GLU A 110 0.54 7.34 -32.42
N ILE A 111 1.41 6.80 -31.56
CA ILE A 111 1.36 5.39 -31.13
C ILE A 111 0.06 5.10 -30.39
N LEU A 112 -0.30 5.93 -29.40
CA LEU A 112 -1.51 5.75 -28.60
C LEU A 112 -2.78 5.89 -29.44
N GLU A 113 -2.78 6.77 -30.44
CA GLU A 113 -3.90 6.96 -31.35
C GLU A 113 -4.03 5.81 -32.37
N LYS A 114 -2.91 5.34 -32.95
CA LYS A 114 -2.93 4.36 -34.04
C LYS A 114 -2.98 2.91 -33.58
N CYS A 115 -2.45 2.60 -32.39
CA CYS A 115 -2.57 1.26 -31.83
C CYS A 115 -4.03 0.97 -31.47
N ARG A 116 -4.49 -0.22 -31.85
CA ARG A 116 -5.87 -0.70 -31.62
C ARG A 116 -5.93 -2.02 -30.87
N TYR A 117 -4.76 -2.63 -30.65
CA TYR A 117 -4.64 -3.94 -30.04
C TYR A 117 -3.52 -3.96 -29.00
N GLN A 118 -3.65 -4.85 -28.03
CA GLN A 118 -2.63 -5.05 -27.00
C GLN A 118 -2.51 -6.51 -26.56
N MET A 119 -1.33 -6.87 -26.05
CA MET A 119 -1.10 -8.10 -25.29
C MET A 119 -0.47 -7.73 -23.94
N VAL A 120 -0.97 -8.30 -22.84
CA VAL A 120 -0.41 -8.08 -21.52
C VAL A 120 0.55 -9.21 -21.19
N ALA A 121 1.78 -8.86 -20.87
CA ALA A 121 2.80 -9.77 -20.39
C ALA A 121 3.12 -9.47 -18.93
N TYR A 122 3.26 -10.51 -18.11
CA TYR A 122 3.54 -10.35 -16.68
C TYR A 122 4.31 -11.53 -16.09
N ASP A 123 4.94 -11.30 -14.93
CA ASP A 123 5.56 -12.37 -14.15
C ASP A 123 4.65 -12.88 -13.02
N GLU A 124 4.83 -14.13 -12.64
CA GLU A 124 4.32 -14.70 -11.40
C GLU A 124 5.46 -15.34 -10.61
N MET A 125 5.38 -15.25 -9.29
CA MET A 125 6.31 -15.90 -8.36
C MET A 125 7.78 -15.45 -8.50
N ALA A 126 8.05 -14.27 -9.07
CA ALA A 126 9.41 -13.73 -9.16
C ALA A 126 9.78 -12.75 -8.04
N ALA A 127 8.82 -12.36 -7.18
CA ALA A 127 9.06 -11.41 -6.09
C ALA A 127 10.08 -11.88 -5.04
N THR A 128 10.32 -13.19 -4.95
CA THR A 128 11.32 -13.78 -4.05
C THR A 128 12.74 -13.78 -4.62
N LEU A 129 12.91 -13.41 -5.89
CA LEU A 129 14.21 -13.33 -6.52
C LEU A 129 14.99 -12.11 -6.02
N GLN A 130 16.30 -12.23 -5.99
CA GLN A 130 17.19 -11.10 -5.79
C GLN A 130 16.94 -10.05 -6.89
N ALA A 131 16.99 -8.76 -6.54
CA ALA A 131 16.65 -7.65 -7.44
C ALA A 131 17.34 -7.75 -8.80
N ARG A 132 18.64 -8.08 -8.81
CA ARG A 132 19.42 -8.24 -10.06
C ARG A 132 18.95 -9.40 -10.93
N ASP A 133 18.67 -10.55 -10.33
CA ASP A 133 18.21 -11.73 -11.05
C ASP A 133 16.80 -11.51 -11.63
N ARG A 134 15.91 -10.88 -10.85
CA ARG A 134 14.57 -10.49 -11.32
C ARG A 134 14.68 -9.51 -12.48
N ALA A 135 15.47 -8.45 -12.32
CA ALA A 135 15.69 -7.44 -13.36
C ALA A 135 16.19 -8.05 -14.67
N ASP A 136 17.23 -8.90 -14.60
CA ASP A 136 17.79 -9.57 -15.77
C ASP A 136 16.76 -10.46 -16.48
N MET A 137 16.03 -11.27 -15.71
CA MET A 137 14.97 -12.12 -16.25
C MET A 137 13.89 -11.31 -16.97
N LEU A 138 13.43 -10.22 -16.35
CA LEU A 138 12.37 -9.38 -16.90
C LEU A 138 12.81 -8.63 -18.17
N MET A 139 14.05 -8.17 -18.22
CA MET A 139 14.60 -7.51 -19.40
C MET A 139 14.86 -8.49 -20.55
N ASP A 140 15.38 -9.68 -20.25
CA ASP A 140 15.49 -10.78 -21.23
C ASP A 140 14.10 -11.19 -21.76
N TYR A 141 13.07 -11.19 -20.89
CA TYR A 141 11.70 -11.46 -21.29
C TYR A 141 11.13 -10.38 -22.21
N MET A 142 11.31 -9.10 -21.88
CA MET A 142 10.89 -7.98 -22.72
C MET A 142 11.49 -8.07 -24.13
N GLU A 143 12.81 -8.32 -24.23
CA GLU A 143 13.50 -8.47 -25.52
C GLU A 143 12.97 -9.68 -26.31
N ALA A 144 12.74 -10.81 -25.64
CA ALA A 144 12.14 -11.99 -26.25
C ALA A 144 10.74 -11.68 -26.82
N LEU A 145 9.92 -10.94 -26.09
CA LEU A 145 8.57 -10.58 -26.52
C LEU A 145 8.57 -9.72 -27.80
N VAL A 146 9.41 -8.69 -27.88
CA VAL A 146 9.45 -7.83 -29.09
C VAL A 146 10.04 -8.55 -30.32
N GLU A 147 10.78 -9.65 -30.12
CA GLU A 147 11.21 -10.57 -31.19
C GLU A 147 10.11 -11.56 -31.60
N ILE A 148 9.39 -12.13 -30.63
CA ILE A 148 8.26 -13.03 -30.89
C ILE A 148 7.16 -12.29 -31.66
N PHE A 149 6.89 -11.04 -31.27
CA PHE A 149 5.85 -10.17 -31.83
C PHE A 149 6.46 -8.97 -32.58
N PRO A 150 6.91 -9.15 -33.84
CA PRO A 150 7.55 -8.09 -34.61
C PRO A 150 6.61 -6.92 -34.95
N GLY A 151 5.28 -7.15 -34.92
CA GLY A 151 4.26 -6.11 -35.09
C GLY A 151 4.04 -5.22 -33.86
N CYS A 152 4.72 -5.50 -32.74
CA CYS A 152 4.72 -4.61 -31.58
C CYS A 152 5.37 -3.27 -31.97
N GLU A 153 4.65 -2.18 -31.70
CA GLU A 153 5.06 -0.80 -31.97
C GLU A 153 5.72 -0.17 -30.73
N ALA A 154 5.17 -0.43 -29.55
CA ALA A 154 5.68 0.08 -28.29
C ALA A 154 5.31 -0.84 -27.11
N VAL A 155 6.11 -0.75 -26.05
CA VAL A 155 5.87 -1.41 -24.77
C VAL A 155 5.57 -0.35 -23.72
N TYR A 156 4.40 -0.47 -23.10
CA TYR A 156 3.99 0.34 -21.95
C TYR A 156 4.23 -0.45 -20.66
N PHE A 157 5.09 0.07 -19.78
CA PHE A 157 5.38 -0.51 -18.47
C PHE A 157 4.32 -0.04 -17.48
N MET A 158 3.41 -0.93 -17.11
CA MET A 158 2.24 -0.55 -16.32
C MET A 158 2.62 -0.09 -14.91
N ASN A 159 3.69 -0.66 -14.33
CA ASN A 159 4.15 -0.32 -12.99
C ASN A 159 4.76 1.09 -12.88
N SER A 160 5.30 1.65 -13.98
CA SER A 160 5.99 2.95 -13.97
C SER A 160 5.36 4.02 -14.86
N GLY A 161 4.40 3.63 -15.69
CA GLY A 161 3.79 4.51 -16.68
C GLY A 161 4.71 4.86 -17.87
N LYS A 162 5.88 4.21 -17.98
CA LYS A 162 6.84 4.48 -19.06
C LYS A 162 6.39 3.84 -20.36
N LEU A 163 6.59 4.54 -21.47
CA LEU A 163 6.34 4.02 -22.83
C LEU A 163 7.66 4.05 -23.61
N ILE A 164 8.01 2.93 -24.22
CA ILE A 164 9.23 2.79 -25.04
C ILE A 164 8.87 2.18 -26.39
N LYS A 165 9.46 2.68 -27.48
CA LYS A 165 9.24 2.09 -28.81
C LYS A 165 9.85 0.70 -28.88
N ALA A 166 9.14 -0.23 -29.50
CA ALA A 166 9.66 -1.58 -29.71
C ALA A 166 10.91 -1.57 -30.61
N SER A 167 11.04 -0.59 -31.51
CA SER A 167 12.26 -0.40 -32.29
C SER A 167 13.46 0.02 -31.45
N GLU A 168 13.27 0.79 -30.38
CA GLU A 168 14.35 1.16 -29.45
C GLU A 168 14.77 -0.06 -28.63
N ILE A 169 13.83 -0.88 -28.17
CA ILE A 169 14.13 -2.14 -27.47
C ILE A 169 14.91 -3.10 -28.39
N ARG A 170 14.53 -3.22 -29.67
CA ARG A 170 15.23 -4.14 -30.60
C ARG A 170 16.66 -3.70 -30.95
N ASN A 171 16.97 -2.40 -30.85
CA ASN A 171 18.23 -1.82 -31.35
C ASN A 171 19.09 -1.17 -30.25
N HIS A 172 18.78 -1.39 -28.97
CA HIS A 172 19.52 -0.73 -27.90
C HIS A 172 20.94 -1.26 -27.74
N GLU A 173 21.80 -0.43 -27.17
CA GLU A 173 23.15 -0.81 -26.71
C GLU A 173 23.31 -0.64 -25.19
N VAL A 174 22.18 -0.51 -24.47
CA VAL A 174 22.16 -0.35 -23.01
C VAL A 174 22.87 -1.53 -22.34
N PRO A 175 23.85 -1.29 -21.44
CA PRO A 175 24.52 -2.35 -20.69
C PRO A 175 23.54 -3.23 -19.94
N ARG A 176 23.83 -4.53 -19.83
CA ARG A 176 22.92 -5.54 -19.27
C ARG A 176 22.37 -5.14 -17.91
N GLU A 177 23.27 -4.68 -17.04
CA GLU A 177 23.03 -4.23 -15.68
C GLU A 177 22.26 -2.90 -15.57
N GLU A 178 22.08 -2.14 -16.66
CA GLU A 178 21.33 -0.88 -16.67
C GLU A 178 19.95 -1.02 -17.30
N ARG A 179 19.68 -2.12 -18.02
CA ARG A 179 18.47 -2.30 -18.82
C ARG A 179 17.20 -2.03 -18.01
N PHE A 180 17.12 -2.52 -16.77
CA PHE A 180 15.93 -2.33 -15.95
C PHE A 180 15.69 -0.87 -15.60
N ILE A 181 16.73 -0.16 -15.15
CA ILE A 181 16.63 1.28 -14.83
C ILE A 181 16.26 2.07 -16.08
N TYR A 182 16.89 1.74 -17.20
CA TYR A 182 16.66 2.42 -18.46
C TYR A 182 15.24 2.18 -19.04
N PHE A 183 14.75 0.94 -19.06
CA PHE A 183 13.48 0.61 -19.71
C PHE A 183 12.28 0.68 -18.77
N ALA A 184 12.42 0.19 -17.54
CA ALA A 184 11.28 -0.04 -16.65
C ALA A 184 11.07 1.08 -15.62
N VAL A 185 12.10 1.85 -15.25
CA VAL A 185 11.97 2.93 -14.25
C VAL A 185 11.68 4.25 -14.94
N ASN A 186 10.63 4.95 -14.49
CA ASN A 186 10.26 6.26 -14.99
C ASN A 186 10.65 7.34 -14.00
N THR A 187 11.30 8.41 -14.47
CA THR A 187 11.47 9.63 -13.69
C THR A 187 10.39 10.61 -14.12
N ARG A 188 9.59 11.08 -13.17
CA ARG A 188 8.41 11.91 -13.42
C ARG A 188 8.62 13.30 -12.84
N PHE A 189 7.92 14.28 -13.40
CA PHE A 189 8.03 15.68 -13.03
C PHE A 189 6.65 16.30 -12.78
N PHE A 190 6.54 17.04 -11.68
CA PHE A 190 5.30 17.67 -11.23
C PHE A 190 5.54 19.09 -10.72
N TYR A 191 4.54 19.94 -10.88
CA TYR A 191 4.45 21.22 -10.16
C TYR A 191 3.52 21.02 -8.94
N LEU A 192 3.93 21.51 -7.77
CA LEU A 192 3.12 21.50 -6.55
C LEU A 192 2.76 22.93 -6.12
N GLY A 193 1.47 23.16 -5.81
CA GLY A 193 0.96 24.41 -5.24
C GLY A 193 0.87 25.61 -6.19
N GLU A 194 0.65 26.81 -5.62
CA GLU A 194 0.80 28.10 -6.31
C GLU A 194 2.25 28.60 -6.13
N GLY A 195 3.11 28.40 -7.13
CA GLY A 195 4.52 28.83 -7.11
C GLY A 195 5.42 28.05 -8.08
N ASP A 196 6.74 28.27 -8.00
CA ASP A 196 7.77 27.58 -8.81
C ASP A 196 8.30 26.28 -8.12
N SER A 197 7.51 25.70 -7.20
CA SER A 197 7.87 24.48 -6.48
C SER A 197 7.65 23.24 -7.33
N MET A 198 8.67 22.38 -7.40
CA MET A 198 8.74 21.24 -8.31
C MET A 198 9.02 19.95 -7.55
N VAL A 199 8.46 18.84 -8.06
CA VAL A 199 8.79 17.51 -7.60
C VAL A 199 9.30 16.67 -8.75
N VAL A 200 10.43 16.00 -8.52
CA VAL A 200 10.93 14.92 -9.36
C VAL A 200 10.91 13.65 -8.54
N ASP A 201 10.38 12.56 -9.10
CA ASP A 201 10.41 11.26 -8.45
C ASP A 201 10.71 10.13 -9.43
N THR A 202 11.17 8.99 -8.91
CA THR A 202 11.23 7.75 -9.70
C THR A 202 10.01 6.89 -9.42
N LEU A 203 9.58 6.11 -10.41
CA LEU A 203 8.56 5.10 -10.24
C LEU A 203 8.96 3.82 -10.97
N GLY A 204 8.90 2.70 -10.25
CA GLY A 204 9.13 1.36 -10.79
C GLY A 204 10.21 0.56 -10.05
N MET A 205 10.98 1.19 -9.16
CA MET A 205 11.97 0.49 -8.33
C MET A 205 11.32 -0.53 -7.38
N GLY A 206 10.11 -0.22 -6.91
CA GLY A 206 9.35 -1.09 -6.00
C GLY A 206 9.05 -2.48 -6.55
N THR A 207 9.05 -2.68 -7.88
CA THR A 207 8.93 -4.01 -8.50
C THR A 207 10.13 -4.91 -8.20
N LEU A 208 11.27 -4.33 -7.82
CA LEU A 208 12.46 -5.06 -7.38
C LEU A 208 12.63 -5.04 -5.85
N LEU A 209 11.61 -4.60 -5.10
CA LEU A 209 11.69 -4.36 -3.65
C LEU A 209 12.77 -3.33 -3.29
N LEU A 210 13.04 -2.38 -4.18
CA LEU A 210 13.95 -1.26 -3.96
C LEU A 210 13.15 0.04 -3.84
N PRO A 211 13.60 1.00 -3.03
CA PRO A 211 12.89 2.26 -2.89
C PRO A 211 12.99 3.09 -4.16
N ASP A 212 11.92 3.82 -4.44
CA ASP A 212 11.94 4.94 -5.39
C ASP A 212 12.52 6.19 -4.71
N LEU A 213 12.92 7.18 -5.51
CA LEU A 213 13.51 8.45 -5.07
C LEU A 213 12.51 9.59 -5.20
N GLN A 214 12.66 10.62 -4.38
CA GLN A 214 11.89 11.85 -4.46
C GLN A 214 12.76 13.07 -4.15
N TYR A 215 12.48 14.16 -4.86
CA TYR A 215 13.12 15.46 -4.72
C TYR A 215 12.04 16.53 -4.75
N HIS A 216 12.00 17.40 -3.74
CA HIS A 216 11.10 18.55 -3.68
C HIS A 216 11.92 19.84 -3.61
N PHE A 217 11.86 20.65 -4.66
CA PHE A 217 12.83 21.73 -4.86
C PHE A 217 12.31 22.92 -5.65
N GLN A 218 13.08 24.00 -5.58
CA GLN A 218 12.88 25.23 -6.33
C GLN A 218 14.22 25.81 -6.81
N GLY A 219 14.17 26.63 -7.87
CA GLY A 219 15.34 27.37 -8.35
C GLY A 219 16.44 26.54 -9.02
N ILE A 220 16.18 25.26 -9.31
CA ILE A 220 17.09 24.35 -10.04
C ILE A 220 16.39 23.87 -11.32
N GLU A 221 17.15 23.70 -12.40
CA GLU A 221 16.65 23.15 -13.66
C GLU A 221 16.27 21.66 -13.47
N PRO A 222 15.00 21.27 -13.76
CA PRO A 222 14.53 19.90 -13.50
C PRO A 222 15.26 18.80 -14.26
N GLY A 223 15.77 19.06 -15.46
CA GLY A 223 16.53 18.10 -16.27
C GLY A 223 17.79 17.59 -15.57
N TRP A 224 18.48 18.44 -14.80
CA TRP A 224 19.61 18.01 -13.97
C TRP A 224 19.17 17.03 -12.87
N ILE A 225 18.07 17.33 -12.18
CA ILE A 225 17.52 16.46 -11.13
C ILE A 225 17.01 15.14 -11.72
N ILE A 226 16.38 15.17 -12.90
CA ILE A 226 15.93 13.96 -13.61
C ILE A 226 17.12 13.04 -13.93
N SER A 227 18.22 13.62 -14.43
CA SER A 227 19.43 12.88 -14.76
C SER A 227 20.09 12.31 -13.50
N TYR A 228 20.15 13.09 -12.43
CA TYR A 228 20.67 12.67 -11.13
C TYR A 228 19.84 11.54 -10.51
N ALA A 229 18.50 11.63 -10.57
CA ALA A 229 17.60 10.60 -10.09
C ALA A 229 17.84 9.25 -10.79
N TYR A 230 18.10 9.23 -12.10
CA TYR A 230 18.47 8.00 -12.80
C TYR A 230 19.82 7.44 -12.35
N ASN A 231 20.82 8.29 -12.14
CA ASN A 231 22.13 7.88 -11.65
C ASN A 231 22.03 7.28 -10.23
N LEU A 232 21.27 7.92 -9.34
CA LEU A 232 21.07 7.44 -7.98
C LEU A 232 20.22 6.16 -7.94
N ALA A 233 19.20 6.03 -8.79
CA ALA A 233 18.44 4.78 -8.94
C ALA A 233 19.33 3.62 -9.43
N SER A 234 20.23 3.88 -10.39
CA SER A 234 21.25 2.92 -10.83
C SER A 234 22.21 2.55 -9.69
N TYR A 235 22.66 3.53 -8.91
CA TYR A 235 23.49 3.28 -7.73
C TYR A 235 22.78 2.40 -6.68
N ILE A 236 21.52 2.70 -6.36
CA ILE A 236 20.69 1.90 -5.44
C ILE A 236 20.55 0.48 -5.96
N PHE A 237 20.21 0.30 -7.23
CA PHE A 237 20.05 -1.02 -7.83
C PHE A 237 21.35 -1.83 -7.83
N LYS A 238 22.46 -1.20 -8.25
CA LYS A 238 23.78 -1.85 -8.25
C LYS A 238 24.23 -2.22 -6.85
N ASN A 239 23.92 -1.44 -5.83
CA ASN A 239 24.45 -1.67 -4.49
C ASN A 239 23.42 -2.27 -3.53
N ASN A 240 22.27 -2.71 -4.04
CA ASN A 240 21.18 -3.30 -3.26
C ASN A 240 20.72 -2.38 -2.11
N ASN A 241 20.42 -1.13 -2.46
CA ASN A 241 20.02 -0.05 -1.58
C ASN A 241 20.92 0.13 -0.34
N PRO A 242 22.10 0.76 -0.49
CA PRO A 242 23.01 0.99 0.64
C PRO A 242 22.58 2.17 1.53
N ILE A 243 21.59 2.97 1.12
CA ILE A 243 21.22 4.26 1.74
C ILE A 243 20.32 4.02 2.96
N LYS A 244 20.66 4.67 4.06
CA LYS A 244 19.95 4.64 5.34
C LYS A 244 19.36 6.00 5.69
N GLU A 245 18.46 6.00 6.67
CA GLU A 245 17.91 7.22 7.25
C GLU A 245 19.03 8.17 7.72
N GLY A 246 18.98 9.41 7.27
CA GLY A 246 19.95 10.46 7.62
C GLY A 246 21.30 10.37 6.90
N ASP A 247 21.49 9.41 5.99
CA ASP A 247 22.68 9.38 5.12
C ASP A 247 22.74 10.64 4.25
N THR A 248 23.93 10.97 3.74
CA THR A 248 24.15 12.12 2.87
C THR A 248 24.70 11.72 1.51
N ILE A 249 24.36 12.50 0.49
CA ILE A 249 24.85 12.36 -0.88
C ILE A 249 25.33 13.71 -1.42
N ASP A 250 26.29 13.67 -2.34
CA ASP A 250 26.81 14.86 -3.01
C ASP A 250 25.70 15.58 -3.79
N SER A 251 25.59 16.89 -3.65
CA SER A 251 24.66 17.69 -4.43
C SER A 251 25.06 17.78 -5.90
N ILE A 252 24.23 18.45 -6.71
CA ILE A 252 24.60 18.87 -8.06
C ILE A 252 24.50 20.38 -8.23
N ASP A 253 25.39 20.93 -9.06
CA ASP A 253 25.36 22.31 -9.56
C ASP A 253 25.69 22.31 -11.07
N ASP A 254 24.86 22.97 -11.87
CA ASP A 254 24.95 22.99 -13.35
C ASP A 254 25.09 21.59 -13.99
N GLY A 255 24.49 20.57 -13.36
CA GLY A 255 24.52 19.17 -13.79
C GLY A 255 25.76 18.36 -13.37
N GLU A 256 26.70 18.96 -12.63
CA GLU A 256 27.92 18.30 -12.14
C GLU A 256 27.85 18.03 -10.63
N LEU A 257 28.50 16.96 -10.17
CA LEU A 257 28.57 16.61 -8.74
C LEU A 257 29.40 17.63 -7.95
N VAL A 258 28.90 18.01 -6.78
CA VAL A 258 29.57 18.95 -5.87
C VAL A 258 29.73 18.31 -4.49
N GLU A 259 30.94 17.85 -4.16
CA GLU A 259 31.24 17.19 -2.88
C GLU A 259 31.11 18.14 -1.65
N GLY A 260 31.24 19.45 -1.89
CA GLY A 260 31.24 20.46 -0.83
C GLY A 260 29.87 20.77 -0.22
N ILE A 261 28.78 20.33 -0.86
CA ILE A 261 27.41 20.52 -0.42
C ILE A 261 26.74 19.15 -0.40
N GLN A 262 26.21 18.78 0.76
CA GLN A 262 25.63 17.46 1.00
C GLN A 262 24.11 17.59 1.12
N TRP A 263 23.39 16.70 0.45
CA TRP A 263 21.95 16.54 0.58
C TRP A 263 21.65 15.36 1.49
N THR A 264 20.60 15.48 2.29
CA THR A 264 20.22 14.46 3.29
C THR A 264 19.15 13.53 2.74
N CYS A 265 19.30 12.24 2.99
CA CYS A 265 18.36 11.19 2.59
C CYS A 265 17.46 10.79 3.77
N SER A 266 16.15 10.79 3.56
CA SER A 266 15.16 10.31 4.55
C SER A 266 14.11 9.43 3.91
N TYR A 267 13.66 8.38 4.61
CA TYR A 267 12.56 7.55 4.17
C TYR A 267 11.24 8.25 4.50
N ARG A 268 10.46 8.57 3.47
CA ARG A 268 9.18 9.30 3.61
C ARG A 268 8.12 8.68 2.71
N ASN A 269 6.87 9.07 2.93
CA ASN A 269 5.79 8.79 2.00
C ASN A 269 5.95 9.65 0.73
N ALA A 270 5.63 9.08 -0.42
CA ALA A 270 5.64 9.82 -1.69
C ALA A 270 4.61 10.97 -1.68
N LEU A 271 5.06 12.18 -2.04
CA LEU A 271 4.24 13.38 -2.23
C LEU A 271 3.27 13.24 -3.42
N VAL A 272 3.60 12.38 -4.38
CA VAL A 272 2.83 12.17 -5.60
C VAL A 272 2.46 10.69 -5.76
N LYS A 273 1.18 10.45 -6.10
CA LYS A 273 0.64 9.09 -6.27
C LYS A 273 1.45 8.24 -7.28
N PRO A 274 1.50 6.92 -7.09
CA PRO A 274 0.83 6.13 -6.05
C PRO A 274 1.51 6.28 -4.67
N SER A 275 0.74 6.05 -3.60
CA SER A 275 1.28 5.99 -2.22
C SER A 275 2.32 4.89 -2.14
N ARG A 276 3.50 5.20 -1.61
CA ARG A 276 4.62 4.27 -1.38
C ARG A 276 5.69 4.96 -0.53
N MET A 277 6.53 4.17 0.12
CA MET A 277 7.76 4.66 0.74
C MET A 277 8.80 5.00 -0.32
N VAL A 278 9.45 6.16 -0.17
CA VAL A 278 10.52 6.67 -1.05
C VAL A 278 11.70 7.13 -0.20
N ILE A 279 12.87 7.21 -0.81
CA ILE A 279 13.98 8.00 -0.26
C ILE A 279 13.79 9.43 -0.76
N ASP A 280 13.40 10.31 0.15
CA ASP A 280 13.33 11.75 -0.04
C ASP A 280 14.72 12.37 0.12
N ILE A 281 15.12 13.19 -0.85
CA ILE A 281 16.42 13.86 -0.90
C ILE A 281 16.20 15.34 -0.59
N PHE A 282 16.59 15.76 0.60
CA PHE A 282 16.51 17.15 1.02
C PHE A 282 17.68 17.97 0.44
N MET A 283 17.34 18.91 -0.43
CA MET A 283 18.30 19.63 -1.27
C MET A 283 18.88 20.91 -0.63
N GLY A 284 18.87 21.01 0.70
CA GLY A 284 19.38 22.17 1.43
C GLY A 284 18.63 23.45 1.09
N GLU A 285 19.33 24.54 0.73
CA GLU A 285 18.72 25.84 0.39
C GLU A 285 17.77 25.77 -0.82
N ASN A 286 17.97 24.79 -1.70
CA ASN A 286 17.08 24.55 -2.84
C ASN A 286 15.94 23.58 -2.53
N GLY A 287 16.03 22.89 -1.40
CA GLY A 287 14.97 22.01 -0.90
C GLY A 287 13.77 22.85 -0.48
N VAL A 288 12.59 22.42 -0.91
CA VAL A 288 11.36 22.85 -0.26
C VAL A 288 11.12 21.79 0.80
N GLU A 289 11.22 22.16 2.08
CA GLU A 289 10.63 21.33 3.12
C GLU A 289 9.15 21.27 2.80
N ALA A 290 8.69 20.11 2.35
CA ALA A 290 7.30 19.79 2.58
C ALA A 290 7.15 19.92 4.10
N GLU A 291 6.41 20.93 4.57
CA GLU A 291 5.63 20.71 5.79
C GLU A 291 5.01 19.35 5.55
N GLU A 292 5.21 18.39 6.46
CA GLU A 292 4.37 17.21 6.46
C GLU A 292 2.95 17.77 6.33
N GLU A 293 2.36 17.71 5.14
CA GLU A 293 0.92 17.70 5.03
C GLU A 293 0.64 16.54 5.96
N GLU A 294 0.18 16.86 7.18
CA GLU A 294 -0.52 15.94 8.06
C GLU A 294 -1.25 15.07 7.06
N VAL A 295 -0.81 13.81 6.92
CA VAL A 295 -1.51 12.87 6.08
C VAL A 295 -2.90 12.99 6.65
N ALA A 296 -3.78 13.71 5.93
CA ALA A 296 -5.08 14.04 6.46
C ALA A 296 -5.66 12.66 6.62
N THR A 297 -5.68 12.20 7.87
CA THR A 297 -5.87 10.79 8.14
C THR A 297 -7.19 10.48 7.46
N ASP A 298 -7.17 9.43 6.65
CA ASP A 298 -8.32 9.15 5.80
C ASP A 298 -9.43 8.61 6.69
N ASN A 299 -10.11 9.52 7.40
CA ASN A 299 -11.26 9.29 8.27
C ASN A 299 -12.49 8.84 7.46
N SER A 300 -12.29 8.55 6.16
CA SER A 300 -13.27 7.93 5.29
C SER A 300 -13.37 6.43 5.50
N SER A 301 -12.47 5.76 6.24
CA SER A 301 -12.61 4.31 6.43
C SER A 301 -12.14 3.77 7.78
N CYS A 302 -12.79 2.68 8.19
CA CYS A 302 -12.34 1.81 9.28
C CYS A 302 -12.15 0.41 8.70
N ALA A 303 -11.03 -0.24 9.03
CA ALA A 303 -10.75 -1.60 8.62
C ALA A 303 -10.14 -2.40 9.78
N GLY A 304 -10.37 -3.70 9.76
CA GLY A 304 -9.81 -4.64 10.72
C GLY A 304 -10.22 -6.06 10.34
N PHE A 305 -9.84 -7.04 11.16
CA PHE A 305 -10.21 -8.42 10.88
C PHE A 305 -10.52 -9.24 12.13
N LEU A 306 -11.50 -10.15 12.01
CA LEU A 306 -11.83 -11.11 13.05
C LEU A 306 -11.05 -12.41 12.85
N LEU A 307 -10.41 -12.88 13.90
CA LEU A 307 -9.71 -14.17 13.91
C LEU A 307 -10.72 -15.31 14.06
N LEU A 308 -10.59 -16.34 13.24
CA LEU A 308 -11.47 -17.51 13.24
C LEU A 308 -10.72 -18.80 13.54
N SER A 309 -11.31 -19.69 14.34
CA SER A 309 -10.81 -21.06 14.54
C SER A 309 -11.03 -21.97 13.34
N SER A 310 -11.88 -21.57 12.38
CA SER A 310 -12.12 -22.30 11.13
C SER A 310 -12.58 -21.35 10.02
N ALA A 311 -12.33 -21.69 8.76
CA ALA A 311 -12.67 -20.88 7.58
C ALA A 311 -14.18 -20.89 7.24
N LYS A 312 -15.04 -20.48 8.17
CA LYS A 312 -16.50 -20.47 8.02
C LYS A 312 -17.11 -19.27 8.75
N TRP A 313 -18.24 -18.80 8.26
CA TRP A 313 -19.12 -17.86 8.97
C TRP A 313 -20.53 -17.97 8.40
N SER A 314 -21.53 -17.52 9.14
CA SER A 314 -22.93 -17.54 8.73
C SER A 314 -23.43 -16.13 8.44
N GLU A 315 -23.54 -15.81 7.14
CA GLU A 315 -24.17 -14.56 6.68
C GLU A 315 -25.63 -14.45 7.15
N GLU A 316 -26.37 -15.55 7.17
CA GLU A 316 -27.76 -15.58 7.63
C GLU A 316 -27.88 -15.20 9.10
N GLN A 317 -27.01 -15.76 9.94
CA GLN A 317 -26.94 -15.40 11.36
C GLN A 317 -26.51 -13.94 11.52
N PHE A 318 -25.44 -13.52 10.83
CA PHE A 318 -24.97 -12.13 10.87
C PHE A 318 -26.08 -11.14 10.51
N ARG A 319 -26.81 -11.38 9.43
CA ARG A 319 -27.91 -10.51 9.00
C ARG A 319 -29.02 -10.43 10.05
N LYS A 320 -29.42 -11.57 10.60
CA LYS A 320 -30.45 -11.64 11.63
C LYS A 320 -30.02 -10.86 12.88
N ASP A 321 -28.82 -11.13 13.39
CA ASP A 321 -28.31 -10.53 14.62
C ASP A 321 -28.07 -9.01 14.44
N LEU A 322 -27.66 -8.57 13.24
CA LEU A 322 -27.47 -7.14 12.91
C LEU A 322 -28.79 -6.36 12.93
N GLU A 323 -29.87 -6.93 12.39
CA GLU A 323 -31.21 -6.33 12.45
C GLU A 323 -31.75 -6.36 13.89
N GLU A 324 -31.62 -7.49 14.60
CA GLU A 324 -32.16 -7.64 15.96
C GLU A 324 -31.48 -6.70 16.98
N GLU A 325 -30.17 -6.48 16.86
CA GLU A 325 -29.42 -5.71 17.85
C GLU A 325 -29.28 -4.24 17.54
N TRP A 326 -29.18 -3.91 16.25
CA TRP A 326 -28.86 -2.56 15.80
C TRP A 326 -29.91 -1.96 14.88
N GLY A 327 -30.94 -2.72 14.48
CA GLY A 327 -31.97 -2.27 13.55
C GLY A 327 -31.42 -1.95 12.15
N ILE A 328 -30.31 -2.60 11.77
CA ILE A 328 -29.67 -2.40 10.47
C ILE A 328 -30.00 -3.60 9.58
N SER A 329 -30.84 -3.32 8.58
CA SER A 329 -31.19 -4.27 7.52
C SER A 329 -30.57 -3.83 6.20
N TYR A 330 -30.23 -4.83 5.39
CA TYR A 330 -29.82 -4.63 4.00
C TYR A 330 -30.56 -5.64 3.10
N PRO A 331 -30.95 -5.24 1.88
CA PRO A 331 -31.65 -6.12 0.97
C PRO A 331 -30.72 -7.21 0.44
N LEU A 332 -31.26 -8.41 0.23
CA LEU A 332 -30.61 -9.40 -0.61
C LEU A 332 -30.79 -8.97 -2.07
N PRO A 333 -29.77 -9.11 -2.94
CA PRO A 333 -29.98 -8.92 -4.37
C PRO A 333 -31.09 -9.88 -4.85
N GLU A 334 -32.02 -9.40 -5.69
CA GLU A 334 -32.94 -10.29 -6.41
C GLU A 334 -32.11 -11.28 -7.26
N GLU A 335 -32.58 -12.51 -7.44
CA GLU A 335 -31.81 -13.61 -8.04
C GLU A 335 -31.17 -13.27 -9.41
N ASP A 336 -31.72 -12.29 -10.13
CA ASP A 336 -31.25 -11.81 -11.44
C ASP A 336 -30.31 -10.56 -11.40
N GLU A 337 -30.14 -9.90 -10.25
CA GLU A 337 -29.16 -8.80 -10.05
C GLU A 337 -27.86 -9.28 -9.38
N SER A 338 -27.62 -10.59 -9.34
CA SER A 338 -26.43 -11.25 -8.78
C SER A 338 -25.11 -11.00 -9.54
N THR A 339 -24.98 -9.89 -10.29
CA THR A 339 -23.76 -9.56 -11.06
C THR A 339 -22.58 -9.08 -10.21
N TYR A 340 -22.69 -9.07 -8.87
CA TYR A 340 -21.57 -8.97 -7.93
C TYR A 340 -21.22 -10.27 -7.20
N LEU A 341 -21.93 -11.37 -7.48
CA LEU A 341 -21.65 -12.68 -6.90
C LEU A 341 -20.88 -13.49 -7.94
N SER A 342 -19.54 -13.46 -7.86
CA SER A 342 -18.75 -14.54 -8.44
C SER A 342 -19.24 -15.87 -7.87
N GLU A 343 -19.24 -16.94 -8.67
CA GLU A 343 -19.66 -18.30 -8.28
C GLU A 343 -18.91 -18.85 -7.04
N ASN A 344 -17.92 -18.12 -6.51
CA ASN A 344 -17.41 -18.21 -5.15
C ASN A 344 -17.81 -16.96 -4.35
N LYS A 345 -18.66 -17.11 -3.32
CA LYS A 345 -19.08 -16.07 -2.36
C LYS A 345 -17.89 -15.49 -1.56
N ALA A 346 -17.03 -14.68 -2.19
CA ALA A 346 -15.80 -14.19 -1.56
C ALA A 346 -16.01 -12.95 -0.68
N VAL A 347 -16.93 -12.05 -1.05
CA VAL A 347 -17.15 -10.77 -0.37
C VAL A 347 -18.65 -10.46 -0.26
N LEU A 348 -19.13 -10.17 0.94
CA LEU A 348 -20.42 -9.54 1.18
C LEU A 348 -20.21 -8.02 1.24
N ALA A 349 -20.95 -7.27 0.43
CA ALA A 349 -20.95 -5.80 0.49
C ALA A 349 -22.39 -5.27 0.51
N PHE A 350 -22.65 -4.28 1.37
CA PHE A 350 -23.96 -3.64 1.49
C PHE A 350 -23.83 -2.21 2.01
N ASP A 351 -24.81 -1.37 1.70
CA ASP A 351 -24.84 0.02 2.13
C ASP A 351 -25.71 0.22 3.38
N VAL A 352 -25.25 1.08 4.28
CA VAL A 352 -25.99 1.60 5.43
C VAL A 352 -26.00 3.12 5.33
N GLY A 353 -27.08 3.66 4.77
CA GLY A 353 -27.14 5.07 4.40
C GLY A 353 -26.18 5.37 3.24
N LYS A 354 -25.18 6.22 3.48
CA LYS A 354 -24.11 6.51 2.51
C LYS A 354 -22.83 5.71 2.73
N MET A 355 -22.77 4.95 3.83
CA MET A 355 -21.59 4.17 4.18
C MET A 355 -21.69 2.78 3.57
N THR A 356 -20.59 2.25 3.05
CA THR A 356 -20.51 0.90 2.49
C THR A 356 -19.77 -0.01 3.47
N VAL A 357 -20.38 -1.14 3.81
CA VAL A 357 -19.76 -2.22 4.59
C VAL A 357 -19.29 -3.30 3.64
N ALA A 358 -18.07 -3.80 3.83
CA ALA A 358 -17.53 -4.95 3.11
C ALA A 358 -16.98 -5.99 4.09
N ILE A 359 -17.34 -7.26 3.89
CA ILE A 359 -16.92 -8.40 4.71
C ILE A 359 -16.41 -9.51 3.78
N SER A 360 -15.19 -9.95 3.96
CA SER A 360 -14.55 -10.98 3.13
C SER A 360 -13.98 -12.10 3.99
N LEU A 361 -14.30 -13.35 3.66
CA LEU A 361 -13.68 -14.52 4.31
C LEU A 361 -12.36 -14.85 3.62
N ILE A 362 -11.28 -14.87 4.40
CA ILE A 362 -9.97 -15.30 3.94
C ILE A 362 -9.66 -16.66 4.60
N PRO A 363 -9.66 -17.79 3.84
CA PRO A 363 -9.61 -19.14 4.38
C PRO A 363 -8.17 -19.61 4.69
N ILE A 364 -7.32 -18.69 5.15
CA ILE A 364 -5.94 -18.95 5.60
C ILE A 364 -5.65 -18.07 6.81
N PRO A 365 -4.73 -18.47 7.71
CA PRO A 365 -4.33 -17.60 8.80
C PRO A 365 -3.64 -16.34 8.28
N VAL A 366 -3.80 -15.24 9.01
CA VAL A 366 -2.99 -14.02 8.85
C VAL A 366 -1.50 -14.38 8.99
N GLN A 367 -0.64 -13.83 8.12
CA GLN A 367 0.81 -14.09 8.10
C GLN A 367 1.63 -12.82 8.41
N GLU A 368 0.99 -11.84 9.03
CA GLU A 368 1.57 -10.54 9.38
C GLU A 368 2.25 -10.63 10.74
N LYS A 369 3.49 -10.16 10.81
CA LYS A 369 4.32 -10.19 12.03
C LYS A 369 3.78 -9.22 13.07
N GLU A 370 3.18 -8.14 12.60
CA GLU A 370 2.54 -7.08 13.37
C GLU A 370 1.41 -7.64 14.26
N LEU A 371 0.65 -8.64 13.77
CA LEU A 371 -0.38 -9.32 14.56
C LEU A 371 0.22 -10.12 15.73
N GLU A 372 1.31 -10.83 15.50
CA GLU A 372 2.02 -11.60 16.53
C GLU A 372 2.62 -10.66 17.59
N GLU A 373 3.22 -9.55 17.16
CA GLU A 373 3.79 -8.53 18.05
C GLU A 373 2.70 -7.83 18.86
N ALA A 374 1.58 -7.46 18.23
CA ALA A 374 0.42 -6.89 18.91
C ALA A 374 -0.15 -7.83 19.98
N ALA A 375 -0.24 -9.13 19.69
CA ALA A 375 -0.69 -10.13 20.65
C ALA A 375 0.29 -10.32 21.81
N ALA A 376 1.60 -10.39 21.51
CA ALA A 376 2.65 -10.56 22.51
C ALA A 376 2.74 -9.36 23.47
N ASN A 377 2.50 -8.15 22.96
CA ASN A 377 2.55 -6.91 23.72
C ASN A 377 1.20 -6.54 24.38
N ASN A 378 0.16 -7.37 24.23
CA ASN A 378 -1.15 -7.07 24.79
C ASN A 378 -1.24 -7.37 26.30
N TRP A 379 -0.99 -6.34 27.11
CA TRP A 379 -1.05 -6.44 28.56
C TRP A 379 -2.45 -6.75 29.13
N ARG A 380 -3.52 -6.54 28.34
CA ARG A 380 -4.92 -6.77 28.74
C ARG A 380 -5.42 -8.16 28.39
N TRP A 381 -4.79 -8.85 27.45
CA TRP A 381 -5.18 -10.19 27.02
C TRP A 381 -3.98 -11.13 26.93
N LYS A 382 -3.62 -11.72 28.08
CA LYS A 382 -2.45 -12.61 28.20
C LYS A 382 -2.49 -13.85 27.29
N ASP A 383 -3.68 -14.32 26.94
CA ASP A 383 -3.88 -15.49 26.08
C ASP A 383 -3.88 -15.12 24.59
N ALA A 384 -3.74 -13.83 24.23
CA ALA A 384 -3.77 -13.38 22.84
C ALA A 384 -2.75 -14.11 21.94
N PRO A 385 -1.49 -14.38 22.36
CA PRO A 385 -0.54 -15.11 21.54
C PRO A 385 -1.02 -16.53 21.18
N GLU A 386 -1.60 -17.26 22.13
CA GLU A 386 -2.12 -18.62 21.90
C GLU A 386 -3.32 -18.59 20.94
N VAL A 387 -4.15 -17.54 21.03
CA VAL A 387 -5.28 -17.34 20.12
C VAL A 387 -4.82 -17.01 18.70
N VAL A 388 -3.82 -16.12 18.56
CA VAL A 388 -3.22 -15.77 17.27
C VAL A 388 -2.43 -16.93 16.68
N GLU A 389 -1.82 -17.79 17.47
CA GLU A 389 -1.14 -18.98 16.94
C GLU A 389 -2.15 -20.02 16.40
N SER A 390 -3.34 -20.10 17.01
CA SER A 390 -4.32 -21.16 16.73
C SER A 390 -5.40 -20.81 15.71
N HIS A 391 -5.53 -19.54 15.27
CA HIS A 391 -6.50 -19.19 14.23
C HIS A 391 -6.14 -19.82 12.88
N GLN A 392 -7.16 -20.10 12.08
CA GLN A 392 -7.01 -20.79 10.79
C GLN A 392 -7.49 -19.96 9.61
N ALA A 393 -8.24 -18.90 9.89
CA ALA A 393 -8.85 -18.01 8.90
C ALA A 393 -9.18 -16.67 9.55
N TYR A 394 -9.58 -15.70 8.75
CA TYR A 394 -10.07 -14.42 9.26
C TYR A 394 -11.18 -13.83 8.38
N LEU A 395 -12.03 -12.99 8.98
CA LEU A 395 -12.94 -12.11 8.26
C LEU A 395 -12.31 -10.73 8.16
N LEU A 396 -12.00 -10.28 6.95
CA LEU A 396 -11.64 -8.89 6.70
C LEU A 396 -12.91 -8.05 6.67
N VAL A 397 -12.96 -7.00 7.49
CA VAL A 397 -14.11 -6.10 7.62
C VAL A 397 -13.67 -4.68 7.33
N GLY A 398 -14.41 -4.00 6.47
CA GLY A 398 -14.20 -2.60 6.14
C GLY A 398 -15.52 -1.83 6.16
N VAL A 399 -15.46 -0.58 6.62
CA VAL A 399 -16.54 0.41 6.48
C VAL A 399 -15.94 1.63 5.81
N VAL A 400 -16.54 2.07 4.71
CA VAL A 400 -16.15 3.27 3.98
C VAL A 400 -17.28 4.29 4.09
N ASN A 401 -16.93 5.54 4.42
CA ASN A 401 -17.81 6.66 4.62
C ASN A 401 -17.37 7.84 3.73
N PRO A 402 -18.13 8.16 2.67
CA PRO A 402 -17.79 9.26 1.76
C PRO A 402 -17.85 10.64 2.43
N ASP A 403 -18.55 10.78 3.56
CA ASP A 403 -18.65 12.04 4.30
C ASP A 403 -17.45 12.27 5.25
N LYS A 404 -16.46 11.35 5.29
CA LYS A 404 -15.21 11.45 6.07
C LYS A 404 -15.40 11.71 7.57
N ASN A 405 -16.49 11.20 8.14
CA ASN A 405 -16.76 11.33 9.57
C ASN A 405 -16.25 10.09 10.31
N GLY A 406 -15.07 10.18 10.91
CA GLY A 406 -14.41 9.06 11.59
C GLY A 406 -15.26 8.45 12.72
N VAL A 407 -15.92 9.29 13.53
CA VAL A 407 -16.76 8.81 14.65
C VAL A 407 -17.97 8.02 14.16
N GLU A 408 -18.68 8.51 13.14
CA GLU A 408 -19.83 7.77 12.59
C GLU A 408 -19.39 6.49 11.85
N THR A 409 -18.24 6.53 11.19
CA THR A 409 -17.64 5.35 10.54
C THR A 409 -17.29 4.28 11.57
N ALA A 410 -16.62 4.68 12.65
CA ALA A 410 -16.23 3.79 13.74
C ALA A 410 -17.45 3.21 14.49
N LYS A 411 -18.52 3.99 14.68
CA LYS A 411 -19.79 3.49 15.24
C LYS A 411 -20.37 2.35 14.40
N LEU A 412 -20.42 2.51 13.08
CA LEU A 412 -20.93 1.44 12.20
C LEU A 412 -19.99 0.23 12.20
N PHE A 413 -18.69 0.46 12.10
CA PHE A 413 -17.67 -0.58 12.17
C PHE A 413 -17.76 -1.40 13.46
N THR A 414 -17.93 -0.76 14.62
CA THR A 414 -18.11 -1.44 15.90
C THR A 414 -19.39 -2.27 15.94
N LYS A 415 -20.51 -1.77 15.43
CA LYS A 415 -21.77 -2.55 15.37
C LYS A 415 -21.62 -3.80 14.52
N VAL A 416 -20.96 -3.69 13.36
CA VAL A 416 -20.70 -4.82 12.46
C VAL A 416 -19.79 -5.85 13.13
N ASN A 417 -18.66 -5.43 13.70
CA ASN A 417 -17.75 -6.34 14.40
C ASN A 417 -18.38 -6.99 15.63
N ALA A 418 -19.18 -6.24 16.41
CA ALA A 418 -19.88 -6.78 17.58
C ALA A 418 -20.85 -7.92 17.19
N VAL A 419 -21.52 -7.81 16.04
CA VAL A 419 -22.38 -8.89 15.54
C VAL A 419 -21.55 -10.07 15.01
N LEU A 420 -20.49 -9.80 14.25
CA LEU A 420 -19.61 -10.85 13.75
C LEU A 420 -18.94 -11.63 14.87
N LEU A 421 -18.54 -10.98 15.97
CA LEU A 421 -17.99 -11.62 17.17
C LEU A 421 -18.97 -12.58 17.88
N LYS A 422 -20.24 -12.64 17.47
CA LYS A 422 -21.22 -13.62 17.98
C LYS A 422 -21.25 -14.93 17.21
N GLN A 423 -20.57 -15.01 16.08
CA GLN A 423 -20.32 -16.28 15.39
C GLN A 423 -19.57 -17.23 16.33
N ASP A 424 -19.87 -18.54 16.24
CA ASP A 424 -19.37 -19.55 17.18
C ASP A 424 -17.87 -19.78 17.11
N ASN A 425 -17.27 -19.53 15.95
CA ASN A 425 -15.86 -19.79 15.66
C ASN A 425 -14.97 -18.53 15.70
N THR A 426 -15.50 -17.38 16.11
CA THR A 426 -14.70 -16.15 16.27
C THR A 426 -13.93 -16.15 17.58
N LEU A 427 -12.67 -15.72 17.52
CA LEU A 427 -11.73 -15.77 18.64
C LEU A 427 -11.40 -14.38 19.20
N GLY A 428 -11.33 -13.37 18.33
CA GLY A 428 -11.02 -11.99 18.68
C GLY A 428 -11.04 -11.12 17.43
N VAL A 429 -10.81 -9.82 17.61
CA VAL A 429 -10.75 -8.84 16.51
C VAL A 429 -9.45 -8.06 16.58
N TYR A 430 -8.77 -7.90 15.45
CA TYR A 430 -7.62 -7.03 15.30
C TYR A 430 -8.06 -5.70 14.68
N THR A 431 -7.81 -4.62 15.40
CA THR A 431 -8.04 -3.22 14.99
C THR A 431 -7.17 -2.32 15.87
N SER A 432 -6.85 -1.11 15.38
CA SER A 432 -6.07 -0.12 16.16
C SER A 432 -4.74 -0.69 16.66
N ASP A 433 -4.06 -1.43 15.77
CA ASP A 433 -2.77 -2.12 15.98
C ASP A 433 -2.72 -3.05 17.21
N THR A 434 -3.88 -3.53 17.64
CA THR A 434 -3.99 -4.48 18.76
C THR A 434 -5.05 -5.55 18.51
N VAL A 435 -5.02 -6.61 19.31
CA VAL A 435 -6.04 -7.67 19.29
C VAL A 435 -6.97 -7.54 20.49
N PHE A 436 -8.26 -7.39 20.27
CA PHE A 436 -9.26 -7.33 21.32
C PHE A 436 -9.89 -8.69 21.59
N LYS A 437 -9.98 -9.02 22.88
CA LYS A 437 -10.71 -10.18 23.36
C LYS A 437 -12.20 -10.00 23.05
N ARG A 438 -12.83 -11.05 22.52
CA ARG A 438 -14.25 -11.09 22.15
C ARG A 438 -15.17 -10.46 23.20
N GLU A 439 -15.09 -10.91 24.45
CA GLU A 439 -16.00 -10.43 25.51
C GLU A 439 -15.80 -8.96 25.83
N PHE A 440 -14.56 -8.48 25.79
CA PHE A 440 -14.21 -7.09 26.07
C PHE A 440 -14.76 -6.16 25.00
N TYR A 441 -14.61 -6.53 23.72
CA TYR A 441 -15.16 -5.73 22.61
C TYR A 441 -16.68 -5.66 22.67
N LEU A 442 -17.34 -6.79 22.94
CA LEU A 442 -18.80 -6.84 23.06
C LEU A 442 -19.33 -5.98 24.22
N GLU A 443 -18.65 -5.99 25.37
CA GLU A 443 -19.02 -5.17 26.53
C GLU A 443 -18.92 -3.67 26.22
N THR A 444 -17.83 -3.26 25.57
CA THR A 444 -17.59 -1.86 25.22
C THR A 444 -18.56 -1.38 24.14
N ALA A 445 -18.80 -2.20 23.09
CA ALA A 445 -19.75 -1.91 22.02
C ALA A 445 -21.19 -1.68 22.52
N GLU A 446 -21.61 -2.33 23.61
CA GLU A 446 -22.95 -2.16 24.19
C GLU A 446 -23.24 -0.70 24.59
N GLY A 447 -22.19 0.07 24.93
CA GLY A 447 -22.29 1.50 25.25
C GLY A 447 -22.93 2.32 24.12
N LEU A 448 -22.82 1.89 22.86
CA LEU A 448 -23.43 2.57 21.72
C LEU A 448 -24.97 2.63 21.83
N LYS A 449 -25.62 1.67 22.50
CA LYS A 449 -27.08 1.66 22.67
C LYS A 449 -27.56 2.77 23.60
N SER A 450 -26.71 3.25 24.50
CA SER A 450 -26.98 4.39 25.39
C SER A 450 -26.30 5.69 24.92
N GLY A 451 -25.72 5.69 23.72
CA GLY A 451 -25.04 6.86 23.14
C GLY A 451 -23.62 7.09 23.67
N ILE A 452 -23.06 6.15 24.42
CA ILE A 452 -21.69 6.21 24.93
C ILE A 452 -20.73 5.72 23.84
N LEU A 453 -19.67 6.48 23.56
CA LEU A 453 -18.68 6.09 22.57
C LEU A 453 -17.80 4.94 23.11
N PRO A 454 -17.61 3.84 22.35
CA PRO A 454 -16.79 2.70 22.75
C PRO A 454 -15.29 2.99 22.50
N VAL A 455 -14.76 4.02 23.16
CA VAL A 455 -13.38 4.51 22.95
C VAL A 455 -12.34 3.40 23.14
N LEU A 456 -12.59 2.46 24.05
CA LEU A 456 -11.70 1.34 24.31
C LEU A 456 -11.67 0.28 23.18
N ASP A 457 -12.62 0.31 22.26
CA ASP A 457 -12.61 -0.52 21.03
C ASP A 457 -11.93 0.19 19.86
N TRP A 458 -11.72 1.51 19.98
CA TRP A 458 -11.20 2.37 18.91
C TRP A 458 -9.75 2.77 19.13
N VAL A 459 -9.34 2.92 20.39
CA VAL A 459 -8.03 3.40 20.78
C VAL A 459 -7.41 2.39 21.73
N PHE A 460 -6.24 1.87 21.36
CA PHE A 460 -5.42 1.08 22.27
C PHE A 460 -4.62 2.02 23.17
N PHE A 461 -4.52 1.66 24.46
CA PHE A 461 -3.75 2.38 25.46
C PHE A 461 -2.62 1.48 25.94
N GLY A 462 -1.41 1.75 25.45
CA GLY A 462 -0.20 1.03 25.82
C GLY A 462 0.40 1.59 27.11
N ILE A 463 1.02 0.72 27.91
CA ILE A 463 1.79 1.08 29.09
C ILE A 463 3.17 0.45 28.98
N VAL A 464 4.21 1.26 29.14
CA VAL A 464 5.62 0.85 29.10
C VAL A 464 6.32 1.39 30.34
N HIS A 465 7.27 0.64 30.87
CA HIS A 465 8.06 1.05 32.01
C HIS A 465 9.45 1.50 31.56
N SER A 466 9.83 2.73 31.92
CA SER A 466 11.19 3.25 31.71
C SER A 466 12.00 3.18 33.01
N GLU A 467 13.29 3.52 32.95
CA GLU A 467 14.11 3.69 34.16
C GLU A 467 13.64 4.86 35.04
N ASN A 468 12.89 5.81 34.47
CA ASN A 468 12.50 7.07 35.11
C ASN A 468 11.03 7.09 35.59
N GLY A 469 10.19 6.16 35.12
CA GLY A 469 8.78 6.10 35.51
C GLY A 469 7.90 5.25 34.59
N VAL A 470 6.59 5.46 34.70
CA VAL A 470 5.58 4.86 33.85
C VAL A 470 5.37 5.74 32.62
N CYS A 471 5.42 5.14 31.43
CA CYS A 471 5.02 5.77 30.19
C CYS A 471 3.72 5.14 29.66
N ALA A 472 2.90 5.93 28.99
CA ALA A 472 1.72 5.45 28.30
C ALA A 472 1.53 6.15 26.96
N TYR A 473 0.89 5.48 26.02
CA TYR A 473 0.65 6.01 24.68
C TYR A 473 -0.70 5.54 24.12
N THR A 474 -1.26 6.31 23.20
CA THR A 474 -2.43 5.92 22.41
C THR A 474 -2.03 5.36 21.05
N CYS A 475 -2.88 4.48 20.52
CA CYS A 475 -2.83 4.02 19.14
C CYS A 475 -4.26 3.94 18.57
N GLY A 476 -4.55 4.69 17.51
CA GLY A 476 -5.86 4.74 16.85
C GLY A 476 -6.55 6.09 16.89
N MET A 477 -6.01 7.10 17.58
CA MET A 477 -6.53 8.48 17.54
C MET A 477 -6.46 9.06 16.13
N ASN A 478 -5.41 8.69 15.39
CA ASN A 478 -5.19 9.15 14.02
C ASN A 478 -6.40 8.84 13.10
N GLN A 479 -7.12 7.73 13.29
CA GLN A 479 -8.35 7.39 12.54
C GLN A 479 -9.47 8.46 12.65
N PHE A 480 -9.37 9.36 13.64
CA PHE A 480 -10.33 10.41 13.90
C PHE A 480 -9.79 11.81 13.56
N GLY A 481 -8.62 11.90 12.91
CA GLY A 481 -7.96 13.19 12.62
C GLY A 481 -7.40 13.84 13.87
N LYS A 482 -6.99 13.05 14.86
CA LYS A 482 -6.46 13.51 16.15
C LYS A 482 -5.08 12.92 16.34
N ASP A 483 -4.13 13.74 16.79
CA ASP A 483 -2.79 13.27 17.13
C ASP A 483 -2.85 12.17 18.20
N GLU A 484 -1.96 11.19 18.09
CA GLU A 484 -1.70 10.27 19.19
C GLU A 484 -1.16 11.03 20.41
N MET A 485 -1.31 10.45 21.60
CA MET A 485 -0.98 11.09 22.86
C MET A 485 -0.04 10.21 23.67
N GLU A 486 0.86 10.85 24.41
CA GLU A 486 1.85 10.17 25.26
C GLU A 486 1.96 10.83 26.62
N ILE A 487 2.14 10.00 27.66
CA ILE A 487 2.65 10.41 28.96
C ILE A 487 4.00 9.73 29.12
N LEU A 488 5.05 10.50 29.38
CA LEU A 488 6.42 9.99 29.50
C LEU A 488 6.95 10.16 30.92
N ASP A 489 7.60 9.12 31.44
CA ASP A 489 8.33 9.13 32.71
C ASP A 489 7.50 9.63 33.92
N SER A 490 6.21 9.28 33.97
CA SER A 490 5.34 9.65 35.08
C SER A 490 5.73 8.91 36.36
N ARG A 491 5.69 9.62 37.49
CA ARG A 491 5.93 9.03 38.82
C ARG A 491 4.68 8.44 39.45
N ARG A 492 3.55 8.46 38.74
CA ARG A 492 2.26 7.95 39.21
C ARG A 492 2.12 6.45 38.91
N PRO A 493 1.21 5.74 39.61
CA PRO A 493 0.92 4.34 39.33
C PRO A 493 0.32 4.13 37.93
N ASP A 494 0.54 2.94 37.35
CA ASP A 494 0.06 2.53 36.03
C ASP A 494 -1.42 2.87 35.80
N LEU A 495 -2.27 2.59 36.79
CA LEU A 495 -3.70 2.82 36.68
C LEU A 495 -4.06 4.30 36.58
N GLU A 496 -3.38 5.19 37.31
CA GLU A 496 -3.63 6.62 37.23
C GLU A 496 -3.19 7.19 35.88
N VAL A 497 -2.03 6.76 35.37
CA VAL A 497 -1.52 7.18 34.05
C VAL A 497 -2.45 6.72 32.94
N TYR A 498 -2.87 5.45 32.99
CA TYR A 498 -3.84 4.88 32.06
C TYR A 498 -5.19 5.62 32.11
N GLU A 499 -5.75 5.83 33.30
CA GLU A 499 -7.03 6.52 33.47
C GLU A 499 -6.96 7.94 32.94
N MET A 500 -5.87 8.66 33.24
CA MET A 500 -5.64 10.01 32.71
C MET A 500 -5.66 10.02 31.18
N LEU A 501 -4.82 9.20 30.54
CA LEU A 501 -4.71 9.16 29.08
C LEU A 501 -6.05 8.77 28.44
N TYR A 502 -6.75 7.81 29.02
CA TYR A 502 -8.09 7.40 28.59
C TYR A 502 -9.11 8.54 28.68
N GLN A 503 -9.16 9.29 29.80
CA GLN A 503 -10.11 10.39 29.95
C GLN A 503 -9.85 11.51 28.94
N VAL A 504 -8.58 11.81 28.65
CA VAL A 504 -8.22 12.83 27.65
C VAL A 504 -8.61 12.39 26.25
N ALA A 505 -8.23 11.17 25.83
CA ALA A 505 -8.60 10.62 24.53
C ALA A 505 -10.13 10.58 24.36
N LYS A 506 -10.84 10.12 25.39
CA LYS A 506 -12.31 10.12 25.42
C LYS A 506 -12.88 11.52 25.25
N HIS A 507 -12.40 12.51 26.00
CA HIS A 507 -12.87 13.88 25.90
C HIS A 507 -12.64 14.46 24.49
N VAL A 508 -11.47 14.20 23.90
CA VAL A 508 -11.11 14.62 22.55
C VAL A 508 -12.09 14.04 21.53
N LEU A 509 -12.42 12.76 21.61
CA LEU A 509 -13.35 12.11 20.70
C LEU A 509 -14.82 12.52 20.92
N GLU A 510 -15.27 12.67 22.17
CA GLU A 510 -16.65 13.06 22.48
C GLU A 510 -16.98 14.51 22.09
N ASN A 511 -15.99 15.41 22.17
CA ASN A 511 -16.18 16.84 21.95
C ASN A 511 -15.55 17.35 20.65
N ASP A 512 -14.98 16.44 19.84
CA ASP A 512 -14.19 16.78 18.66
C ASP A 512 -13.09 17.82 18.95
N ALA A 513 -12.53 17.77 20.17
CA ALA A 513 -11.51 18.72 20.60
C ALA A 513 -10.21 18.54 19.81
N VAL A 514 -9.43 19.62 19.70
CA VAL A 514 -8.11 19.61 19.06
C VAL A 514 -7.13 20.15 20.09
N LEU A 515 -6.16 19.33 20.47
CA LEU A 515 -5.09 19.75 21.39
C LEU A 515 -3.96 20.38 20.56
N ARG A 516 -3.57 21.59 20.92
CA ARG A 516 -2.50 22.36 20.27
C ARG A 516 -1.28 22.45 21.19
N ASP A 517 -0.12 22.73 20.60
CA ASP A 517 1.09 22.96 21.37
C ASP A 517 0.89 24.11 22.37
N GLY A 518 1.21 23.84 23.65
CA GLY A 518 1.03 24.79 24.74
C GLY A 518 -0.37 24.82 25.37
N ASP A 519 -1.33 24.01 24.90
CA ASP A 519 -2.61 23.86 25.59
C ASP A 519 -2.43 23.27 27.01
N MET A 520 -3.45 23.45 27.85
CA MET A 520 -3.48 22.91 29.21
C MET A 520 -4.64 21.93 29.34
N ILE A 521 -4.36 20.72 29.81
CA ILE A 521 -5.39 19.75 30.20
C ILE A 521 -5.77 20.02 31.66
N CYS A 522 -7.00 20.50 31.88
CA CYS A 522 -7.52 20.80 33.21
C CYS A 522 -8.44 19.66 33.68
N LEU A 523 -7.99 18.86 34.64
CA LEU A 523 -8.83 17.82 35.27
C LEU A 523 -9.66 18.36 36.45
N SER A 524 -9.22 19.46 37.06
CA SER A 524 -9.89 20.17 38.16
C SER A 524 -9.40 21.62 38.24
N GLU A 525 -10.02 22.46 39.09
CA GLU A 525 -9.62 23.86 39.30
C GLU A 525 -8.16 24.05 39.77
N GLU A 526 -7.52 23.00 40.29
CA GLU A 526 -6.16 23.06 40.85
C GLU A 526 -5.12 22.21 40.09
N GLN A 527 -5.52 21.46 39.05
CA GLN A 527 -4.63 20.56 38.30
C GLN A 527 -4.70 20.83 36.81
N GLU A 528 -3.67 21.52 36.32
CA GLU A 528 -3.46 21.81 34.90
C GLU A 528 -2.16 21.15 34.42
N PHE A 529 -2.25 20.38 33.33
CA PHE A 529 -1.12 19.67 32.75
C PHE A 529 -0.80 20.27 31.37
N PRO A 530 0.38 20.87 31.18
CA PRO A 530 0.76 21.41 29.88
C PRO A 530 0.97 20.28 28.88
N VAL A 531 0.55 20.53 27.65
CA VAL A 531 0.80 19.63 26.52
C VAL A 531 1.82 20.21 25.56
N LYS A 532 2.60 19.32 24.93
CA LYS A 532 3.53 19.67 23.86
C LYS A 532 3.26 18.82 22.64
N ARG A 533 3.24 19.44 21.47
CA ARG A 533 3.10 18.74 20.19
C ARG A 533 4.47 18.54 19.57
N THR A 534 4.98 17.31 19.58
CA THR A 534 6.34 16.99 19.13
C THR A 534 6.39 15.58 18.55
N GLU A 535 7.51 15.20 17.93
CA GLU A 535 7.74 13.83 17.45
C GLU A 535 7.52 12.78 18.57
N GLY A 536 6.81 11.72 18.23
CA GLY A 536 6.44 10.64 19.11
C GLY A 536 7.66 9.85 19.61
N VAL A 537 7.58 9.36 20.85
CA VAL A 537 8.65 8.53 21.45
C VAL A 537 8.27 7.05 21.44
N LEU A 538 7.00 6.75 21.69
CA LEU A 538 6.41 5.41 21.77
C LEU A 538 5.37 5.17 20.66
N THR A 539 5.09 6.19 19.85
CA THR A 539 4.16 6.16 18.73
C THR A 539 4.82 6.78 17.49
N GLU A 540 4.36 6.40 16.30
CA GLU A 540 4.87 6.94 15.04
C GLU A 540 4.30 8.33 14.76
N GLY A 541 5.10 9.19 14.13
CA GLY A 541 4.67 10.53 13.72
C GLY A 541 4.64 11.55 14.88
N ILE A 542 3.76 12.55 14.77
CA ILE A 542 3.61 13.61 15.77
C ILE A 542 2.66 13.15 16.88
N SER A 543 3.02 13.44 18.13
CA SER A 543 2.23 13.15 19.32
C SER A 543 2.06 14.35 20.25
N ILE A 544 1.00 14.31 21.05
CA ILE A 544 0.74 15.21 22.16
C ILE A 544 1.32 14.62 23.44
N LYS A 545 2.38 15.24 23.95
CA LYS A 545 3.03 14.87 25.22
C LYS A 545 2.36 15.58 26.38
N ILE A 546 1.78 14.82 27.29
CA ILE A 546 1.09 15.30 28.48
C ILE A 546 2.02 15.17 29.69
N SER A 547 2.28 16.28 30.38
CA SER A 547 3.20 16.33 31.53
C SER A 547 2.51 15.89 32.84
N TYR A 548 2.21 14.60 33.02
CA TYR A 548 1.33 14.07 34.07
C TYR A 548 2.02 13.38 35.27
#